data_AF-A0A382IZ14-F1
#
_entry.id   AF-A0A382IZ14-F1
#
_cell.length_a   1.000
_cell.length_b   1.000
_cell.length_c   1.000
_cell.angle_alpha   90.00
_cell.angle_beta   90.00
_cell.angle_gamma   90.00
#
_symmetry.space_group_name_H-M   'P 1'
#
loop_
_entity.id
_entity.type
_entity.pdbx_description
1 polymer ?
#
loop_
_entity_poly.entity_id
_entity_poly.type
_entity_poly.pdbx_seq_one_letter_code
_entity_poly.pdbx_strand_id
1 'polypeptide(L)'
;EMNDLILPNAIPIHILGVGPIETGDDLAIDRIEIPPRTISSDTVNLVFRMQSRLSKEVSTKLQILNEKGDNIFERIMSFKSGIQQDEIDVSIPAMDFSGLNTAVLYSIAGESQIENNSYSFRVNVQSSQDNILLISGALSPNTSSIKKILQSLDEVELTHYFRFDPIRWNQEPTEIMTDNPKIIVLDDFPMGNIDKSLFDEIVTISRKNRIPIVYLEGPKSNLSSGEIIRSYFPFFIPSAIDSDALTPLSDESLNSGTLGINLSSFPPQQRSVKWMSDEKNWVNYSDGSYLIAEKNNIFMIAMPDIAGNHLKTSANLESPIYNIIAKVILHAFYGNEGFLYLHVDGTSFNKGE
;
A
#
# COMPACT_ATOMS: atom_id res chain seq x y z
N GLU A 1 -10.16 -39.36 16.87
CA GLU A 1 -9.08 -39.84 15.98
C GLU A 1 -9.63 -39.89 14.56
N MET A 2 -9.15 -39.02 13.67
CA MET A 2 -9.51 -39.06 12.25
C MET A 2 -8.20 -38.92 11.46
N ASN A 3 -7.34 -39.91 11.62
CA ASN A 3 -6.10 -40.00 10.86
C ASN A 3 -6.36 -40.86 9.63
N ASP A 4 -6.05 -40.27 8.48
CA ASP A 4 -5.83 -40.89 7.17
C ASP A 4 -7.07 -41.31 6.37
N LEU A 5 -7.79 -40.30 5.86
CA LEU A 5 -8.64 -40.48 4.67
C LEU A 5 -7.83 -40.15 3.42
N ILE A 6 -7.33 -41.17 2.71
CA ILE A 6 -6.66 -41.02 1.41
C ILE A 6 -7.71 -41.06 0.30
N LEU A 7 -7.92 -39.95 -0.39
CA LEU A 7 -8.92 -39.83 -1.47
C LEU A 7 -8.23 -39.81 -2.85
N PRO A 8 -8.73 -40.58 -3.84
CA PRO A 8 -8.17 -40.61 -5.19
C PRO A 8 -8.47 -39.32 -5.98
N ASN A 9 -7.49 -38.84 -6.75
CA ASN A 9 -7.44 -37.52 -7.43
C ASN A 9 -8.55 -37.18 -8.45
N ALA A 10 -9.59 -38.02 -8.64
CA ALA A 10 -10.54 -37.87 -9.75
C ALA A 10 -12.02 -38.08 -9.39
N ILE A 11 -12.39 -38.09 -8.11
CA ILE A 11 -13.79 -38.20 -7.70
C ILE A 11 -14.22 -36.90 -7.01
N PRO A 12 -15.31 -36.25 -7.45
CA PRO A 12 -15.86 -35.10 -6.72
C PRO A 12 -16.28 -35.56 -5.33
N ILE A 13 -15.64 -34.98 -4.31
CA ILE A 13 -15.96 -35.23 -2.91
C ILE A 13 -17.13 -34.33 -2.54
N HIS A 14 -18.29 -34.93 -2.28
CA HIS A 14 -19.44 -34.24 -1.72
C HIS A 14 -19.40 -34.40 -0.21
N ILE A 15 -19.11 -33.32 0.51
CA ILE A 15 -19.16 -33.30 1.98
C ILE A 15 -20.62 -33.08 2.38
N LEU A 16 -21.23 -34.09 3.01
CA LEU A 16 -22.54 -33.97 3.66
C LEU A 16 -22.32 -33.84 5.16
N GLY A 17 -22.48 -32.63 5.68
CA GLY A 17 -22.52 -32.39 7.13
C GLY A 17 -23.84 -32.91 7.69
N VAL A 18 -23.78 -33.90 8.58
CA VAL A 18 -24.96 -34.39 9.30
C VAL A 18 -24.95 -33.76 10.70
N GLY A 19 -25.77 -32.73 10.88
CA GLY A 19 -26.06 -32.11 12.18
C GLY A 19 -27.50 -32.41 12.62
N PRO A 20 -27.85 -32.18 13.90
CA PRO A 20 -29.22 -32.33 14.36
C PRO A 20 -30.19 -31.46 13.56
N ILE A 21 -31.39 -32.00 13.27
CA ILE A 21 -32.45 -31.36 12.49
C ILE A 21 -33.16 -30.27 13.32
N GLU A 22 -33.18 -30.43 14.65
CA GLU A 22 -33.66 -29.39 15.56
C GLU A 22 -32.55 -28.39 15.80
N THR A 23 -32.60 -27.33 15.01
CA THR A 23 -31.75 -26.17 15.23
C THR A 23 -32.61 -25.08 15.87
N GLY A 24 -32.28 -24.73 17.11
CA GLY A 24 -32.99 -23.70 17.85
C GLY A 24 -32.87 -22.33 17.20
N ASP A 25 -33.55 -21.35 17.80
CA ASP A 25 -33.37 -19.95 17.45
C ASP A 25 -31.89 -19.59 17.63
N ASP A 26 -31.31 -18.81 16.71
CA ASP A 26 -29.89 -18.52 16.68
C ASP A 26 -29.65 -17.14 16.05
N LEU A 27 -28.79 -16.34 16.66
CA LEU A 27 -28.24 -15.12 16.10
C LEU A 27 -26.71 -15.25 16.04
N ALA A 28 -26.10 -14.71 15.00
CA ALA A 28 -24.65 -14.76 14.84
C ALA A 28 -24.13 -13.46 14.23
N ILE A 29 -22.93 -13.07 14.65
CA ILE A 29 -22.11 -12.11 13.92
C ILE A 29 -21.17 -12.93 13.03
N ASP A 30 -21.45 -12.97 11.73
CA ASP A 30 -20.64 -13.75 10.78
C ASP A 30 -19.30 -13.05 10.52
N ARG A 31 -19.36 -11.74 10.27
CA ARG A 31 -18.16 -10.91 10.03
C ARG A 31 -18.44 -9.43 10.26
N ILE A 32 -17.36 -8.71 10.51
CA ILE A 32 -17.33 -7.25 10.50
C ILE A 32 -16.31 -6.84 9.45
N GLU A 33 -16.73 -6.05 8.46
CA GLU A 33 -15.83 -5.41 7.51
C GLU A 33 -15.29 -4.13 8.17
N ILE A 34 -13.97 -4.01 8.22
CA ILE A 34 -13.25 -2.98 8.97
C ILE A 34 -12.40 -2.22 7.95
N PRO A 35 -12.37 -0.87 8.00
CA PRO A 35 -11.50 -0.11 7.13
C PRO A 35 -10.03 -0.47 7.44
N PRO A 36 -9.17 -0.54 6.41
CA PRO A 36 -7.77 -0.94 6.60
C PRO A 36 -6.99 0.04 7.48
N ARG A 37 -7.41 1.32 7.48
CA ARG A 37 -6.80 2.42 8.23
C ARG A 37 -7.85 3.52 8.46
N THR A 38 -7.72 4.25 9.56
CA THR A 38 -8.53 5.46 9.84
C THR A 38 -7.71 6.46 10.65
N ILE A 39 -7.85 7.75 10.37
CA ILE A 39 -7.24 8.81 11.17
C ILE A 39 -8.04 9.03 12.46
N SER A 40 -7.36 9.31 13.57
CA SER A 40 -7.97 9.52 14.89
C SER A 40 -9.04 10.61 14.91
N SER A 41 -8.92 11.64 14.07
CA SER A 41 -9.89 12.72 13.94
C SER A 41 -11.14 12.35 13.13
N ASP A 42 -11.18 11.18 12.50
CA ASP A 42 -12.26 10.74 11.62
C ASP A 42 -13.18 9.70 12.28
N THR A 43 -14.07 9.12 11.50
CA THR A 43 -15.06 8.12 11.89
C THR A 43 -14.76 6.79 11.21
N VAL A 44 -14.76 5.72 11.99
CA VAL A 44 -14.62 4.35 11.48
C VAL A 44 -16.00 3.87 11.06
N ASN A 45 -16.12 3.48 9.78
CA ASN A 45 -17.33 2.88 9.24
C ASN A 45 -17.16 1.36 9.17
N LEU A 46 -17.97 0.65 9.95
CA LEU A 46 -17.98 -0.80 10.03
C LEU A 46 -19.23 -1.35 9.32
N VAL A 47 -19.06 -2.44 8.56
CA VAL A 47 -20.18 -3.18 7.97
C VAL A 47 -20.32 -4.50 8.71
N PHE A 48 -21.40 -4.64 9.47
CA PHE A 48 -21.70 -5.87 10.18
C PHE A 48 -22.53 -6.77 9.28
N ARG A 49 -22.09 -8.02 9.11
CA ARG A 49 -22.92 -9.07 8.52
C ARG A 49 -23.29 -10.07 9.60
N MET A 50 -24.58 -10.24 9.77
CA MET A 50 -25.18 -11.09 10.79
C MET A 50 -26.06 -12.13 10.13
N GLN A 51 -26.16 -13.28 10.76
CA GLN A 51 -27.10 -14.32 10.37
C GLN A 51 -28.10 -14.53 11.51
N SER A 52 -29.35 -14.75 11.15
CA SER A 52 -30.39 -15.12 12.10
C SER A 52 -31.17 -16.32 11.60
N ARG A 53 -31.57 -17.21 12.51
CA ARG A 53 -32.55 -18.26 12.31
C ARG A 53 -33.52 -18.21 13.46
N LEU A 54 -34.76 -17.78 13.22
CA LEU A 54 -35.69 -17.47 14.30
C LEU A 54 -37.09 -18.02 14.03
N SER A 55 -37.71 -18.58 15.06
CA SER A 55 -39.10 -19.03 15.06
C SER A 55 -40.09 -17.88 15.06
N LYS A 56 -39.70 -16.73 15.62
CA LYS A 56 -40.50 -15.50 15.74
C LYS A 56 -39.62 -14.27 15.60
N GLU A 57 -40.23 -13.12 15.33
CA GLU A 57 -39.52 -11.84 15.37
C GLU A 57 -38.97 -11.56 16.77
N VAL A 58 -37.73 -11.10 16.84
CA VAL A 58 -37.06 -10.73 18.09
C VAL A 58 -36.40 -9.37 17.96
N SER A 59 -36.28 -8.66 19.07
CA SER A 59 -35.44 -7.48 19.16
C SER A 59 -34.40 -7.69 20.24
N THR A 60 -33.15 -7.41 19.90
CA THR A 60 -32.01 -7.53 20.79
C THR A 60 -31.12 -6.29 20.64
N LYS A 61 -29.96 -6.29 21.30
CA LYS A 61 -29.04 -5.15 21.36
C LYS A 61 -27.71 -5.55 20.76
N LEU A 62 -27.19 -4.72 19.86
CA LEU A 62 -25.79 -4.76 19.43
C LEU A 62 -25.01 -3.74 20.26
N GLN A 63 -23.92 -4.18 20.86
CA GLN A 63 -23.01 -3.35 21.64
C GLN A 63 -21.58 -3.55 21.15
N ILE A 64 -20.76 -2.50 21.15
CA ILE A 64 -19.32 -2.60 20.92
C ILE A 64 -18.57 -2.08 22.15
N LEU A 65 -17.65 -2.88 22.63
CA LEU A 65 -16.77 -2.58 23.76
C LEU A 65 -15.34 -2.40 23.25
N ASN A 66 -14.64 -1.37 23.71
CA ASN A 66 -13.20 -1.25 23.46
C ASN A 66 -12.37 -2.12 24.44
N GLU A 67 -11.05 -2.18 24.28
CA GLU A 67 -10.16 -2.96 25.15
C GLU A 67 -10.26 -2.58 26.65
N LYS A 68 -10.65 -1.34 26.96
CA LYS A 68 -10.84 -0.88 28.33
C LYS A 68 -12.18 -1.34 28.94
N GLY A 69 -13.07 -1.90 28.13
CA GLY A 69 -14.42 -2.28 28.49
C GLY A 69 -15.43 -1.14 28.38
N ASP A 70 -15.05 0.01 27.81
CA ASP A 70 -15.98 1.12 27.60
C ASP A 70 -16.93 0.80 26.45
N ASN A 71 -18.21 1.16 26.62
CA ASN A 71 -19.20 1.05 25.57
C ASN A 71 -19.04 2.19 24.57
N ILE A 72 -18.59 1.88 23.36
CA ILE A 72 -18.35 2.86 22.29
C ILE A 72 -19.50 2.93 21.29
N PHE A 73 -20.41 1.94 21.32
CA PHE A 73 -21.58 1.91 20.44
C PHE A 73 -22.66 0.98 20.98
N GLU A 74 -23.91 1.43 20.88
CA GLU A 74 -25.09 0.62 21.24
C GLU A 74 -26.25 0.91 20.28
N ARG A 75 -26.89 -0.14 19.78
CA ARG A 75 -28.08 -0.04 18.92
C ARG A 75 -29.04 -1.20 19.18
N ILE A 76 -30.34 -0.91 19.23
CA ILE A 76 -31.37 -1.95 19.24
C ILE A 76 -31.54 -2.48 17.81
N MET A 77 -31.49 -3.80 17.68
CA MET A 77 -31.61 -4.55 16.44
C MET A 77 -32.91 -5.36 16.44
N SER A 78 -33.60 -5.42 15.31
CA SER A 78 -34.81 -6.21 15.13
C SER A 78 -34.63 -7.20 13.98
N PHE A 79 -34.87 -8.48 14.25
CA PHE A 79 -34.68 -9.59 13.32
C PHE A 79 -36.02 -10.28 13.09
N LYS A 80 -36.37 -10.55 11.82
CA LYS A 80 -37.65 -11.19 11.50
C LYS A 80 -37.54 -12.70 11.69
N SER A 81 -38.69 -13.35 11.83
CA SER A 81 -38.77 -14.81 11.80
C SER A 81 -38.29 -15.39 10.47
N GLY A 82 -37.72 -16.59 10.51
CA GLY A 82 -37.14 -17.28 9.36
C GLY A 82 -35.62 -17.28 9.42
N ILE A 83 -35.00 -17.59 8.28
CA ILE A 83 -33.54 -17.51 8.11
C ILE A 83 -33.25 -16.21 7.37
N GLN A 84 -32.43 -15.34 7.96
CA GLN A 84 -32.04 -14.06 7.36
C GLN A 84 -30.53 -13.86 7.40
N GLN A 85 -30.06 -13.06 6.45
CA GLN A 85 -28.76 -12.42 6.48
C GLN A 85 -29.01 -10.92 6.52
N ASP A 86 -28.51 -10.27 7.55
CA ASP A 86 -28.72 -8.86 7.81
C ASP A 86 -27.38 -8.13 7.72
N GLU A 87 -27.39 -6.99 7.03
CA GLU A 87 -26.24 -6.11 6.90
C GLU A 87 -26.57 -4.75 7.49
N ILE A 88 -25.67 -4.21 8.33
CA ILE A 88 -25.82 -2.86 8.87
C ILE A 88 -24.51 -2.08 8.81
N ASP A 89 -24.66 -0.79 8.58
CA ASP A 89 -23.58 0.18 8.71
C ASP A 89 -23.57 0.80 10.12
N VAL A 90 -22.37 0.86 10.69
CA VAL A 90 -22.08 1.43 12.01
C VAL A 90 -20.93 2.42 11.88
N SER A 91 -21.18 3.68 12.27
CA SER A 91 -20.19 4.76 12.25
C SER A 91 -19.84 5.18 13.68
N ILE A 92 -18.57 5.09 14.06
CA ILE A 92 -18.07 5.37 15.42
C ILE A 92 -16.82 6.24 15.34
N PRO A 93 -16.65 7.29 16.17
CA PRO A 93 -15.43 8.09 16.19
C PRO A 93 -14.18 7.22 16.39
N ALA A 94 -13.14 7.46 15.57
CA ALA A 94 -11.92 6.66 15.61
C ALA A 94 -11.22 6.71 16.97
N MET A 95 -11.31 7.84 17.69
CA MET A 95 -10.73 8.01 19.03
C MET A 95 -11.31 7.07 20.09
N ASP A 96 -12.51 6.51 19.88
CA ASP A 96 -13.16 5.66 20.86
C ASP A 96 -12.63 4.21 20.81
N PHE A 97 -12.04 3.81 19.68
CA PHE A 97 -11.41 2.51 19.52
C PHE A 97 -10.06 2.44 20.24
N SER A 98 -9.79 1.30 20.85
CA SER A 98 -8.47 1.01 21.42
C SER A 98 -8.22 -0.49 21.49
N GLY A 99 -7.01 -0.93 21.12
CA GLY A 99 -6.58 -2.31 21.29
C GLY A 99 -7.50 -3.32 20.60
N LEU A 100 -7.84 -4.40 21.31
CA LEU A 100 -8.83 -5.39 20.88
C LEU A 100 -10.23 -4.95 21.32
N ASN A 101 -11.12 -4.75 20.36
CA ASN A 101 -12.52 -4.39 20.58
C ASN A 101 -13.40 -5.63 20.40
N THR A 102 -14.57 -5.65 21.02
CA THR A 102 -15.51 -6.76 20.96
C THR A 102 -16.90 -6.25 20.63
N ALA A 103 -17.47 -6.72 19.52
CA ALA A 103 -18.89 -6.58 19.27
C ALA A 103 -19.65 -7.72 19.93
N VAL A 104 -20.78 -7.40 20.55
CA VAL A 104 -21.65 -8.34 21.26
C VAL A 104 -23.09 -8.11 20.81
N LEU A 105 -23.67 -9.13 20.21
CA LEU A 105 -25.10 -9.23 19.98
C LEU A 105 -25.73 -9.94 21.18
N TYR A 106 -26.63 -9.29 21.89
CA TYR A 106 -27.18 -9.88 23.12
C TYR A 106 -28.03 -11.12 22.79
N SER A 107 -27.87 -12.16 23.60
CA SER A 107 -28.56 -13.43 23.36
C SER A 107 -30.06 -13.33 23.58
N ILE A 108 -30.79 -14.21 22.92
CA ILE A 108 -32.24 -14.36 23.07
C ILE A 108 -32.59 -15.61 23.87
N ALA A 109 -33.80 -15.64 24.42
CA ALA A 109 -34.25 -16.78 25.23
C ALA A 109 -34.38 -18.04 24.36
N GLY A 110 -33.66 -19.11 24.73
CA GLY A 110 -33.70 -20.38 24.01
C GLY A 110 -32.74 -20.48 22.83
N GLU A 111 -31.78 -19.56 22.74
CA GLU A 111 -30.78 -19.55 21.67
C GLU A 111 -29.89 -20.81 21.68
N SER A 112 -29.65 -21.39 20.50
CA SER A 112 -28.91 -22.64 20.37
C SER A 112 -27.41 -22.49 20.57
N GLN A 113 -26.84 -21.36 20.14
CA GLN A 113 -25.45 -21.03 20.30
C GLN A 113 -25.34 -19.54 20.65
N ILE A 114 -24.55 -19.23 21.68
CA ILE A 114 -24.37 -17.84 22.17
C ILE A 114 -22.95 -17.33 21.94
N GLU A 115 -22.00 -18.22 21.63
CA GLU A 115 -20.59 -17.86 21.44
C GLU A 115 -20.36 -17.13 20.11
N ASN A 116 -21.13 -17.48 19.09
CA ASN A 116 -21.17 -16.82 17.76
C ASN A 116 -21.83 -15.44 17.77
N ASN A 117 -22.37 -15.00 18.91
CA ASN A 117 -22.93 -13.67 19.08
C ASN A 117 -21.85 -12.61 19.38
N SER A 118 -20.59 -13.03 19.51
CA SER A 118 -19.47 -12.14 19.80
C SER A 118 -18.43 -12.18 18.70
N TYR A 119 -17.85 -11.02 18.37
CA TYR A 119 -16.79 -10.90 17.38
C TYR A 119 -15.74 -9.90 17.84
N SER A 120 -14.49 -10.37 17.97
CA SER A 120 -13.37 -9.54 18.40
C SER A 120 -12.58 -9.01 17.20
N PHE A 121 -12.22 -7.73 17.22
CA PHE A 121 -11.55 -7.09 16.10
C PHE A 121 -10.67 -5.90 16.53
N ARG A 122 -9.72 -5.54 15.66
CA ARG A 122 -8.83 -4.38 15.85
C ARG A 122 -9.09 -3.37 14.74
N VAL A 123 -9.08 -2.09 15.09
CA VAL A 123 -9.12 -0.99 14.13
C VAL A 123 -7.76 -0.29 14.15
N ASN A 124 -7.19 -0.06 12.97
CA ASN A 124 -5.91 0.63 12.83
C ASN A 124 -6.12 2.14 12.81
N VAL A 125 -6.14 2.74 14.01
CA VAL A 125 -6.31 4.19 14.20
C VAL A 125 -4.95 4.88 14.26
N GLN A 126 -4.75 5.88 13.40
CA GLN A 126 -3.49 6.62 13.27
C GLN A 126 -3.65 8.05 13.79
N SER A 127 -2.64 8.57 14.48
CA SER A 127 -2.72 9.89 15.12
C SER A 127 -2.72 11.06 14.14
N SER A 128 -2.19 10.86 12.93
CA SER A 128 -2.07 11.87 11.88
C SER A 128 -1.99 11.21 10.51
N GLN A 129 -2.16 12.02 9.46
CA GLN A 129 -1.82 11.61 8.10
C GLN A 129 -0.32 11.32 7.99
N ASP A 130 0.03 10.42 7.08
CA ASP A 130 1.44 10.17 6.77
C ASP A 130 1.94 11.24 5.82
N ASN A 131 3.04 11.89 6.19
CA ASN A 131 3.65 12.93 5.37
C ASN A 131 4.56 12.31 4.31
N ILE A 132 4.36 12.70 3.06
CA ILE A 132 5.24 12.40 1.94
C ILE A 132 5.96 13.68 1.56
N LEU A 133 7.28 13.61 1.52
CA LEU A 133 8.10 14.70 1.01
C LEU A 133 8.50 14.41 -0.44
N LEU A 134 8.10 15.28 -1.38
CA LEU A 134 8.58 15.27 -2.75
C LEU A 134 9.50 16.46 -3.00
N ILE A 135 10.70 16.20 -3.52
CA ILE A 135 11.66 17.22 -3.93
C ILE A 135 11.93 17.07 -5.42
N SER A 136 11.58 18.09 -6.20
CA SER A 136 11.83 18.11 -7.65
C SER A 136 12.94 19.10 -8.00
N GLY A 137 14.04 18.59 -8.58
CA GLY A 137 15.16 19.43 -9.03
C GLY A 137 14.78 20.31 -10.22
N ALA A 138 13.90 19.81 -11.08
CA ALA A 138 13.22 20.59 -12.11
C ALA A 138 11.84 20.01 -12.40
N LEU A 139 10.85 20.88 -12.63
CA LEU A 139 9.53 20.43 -13.06
C LEU A 139 9.59 19.85 -14.48
N SER A 140 8.93 18.71 -14.66
CA SER A 140 8.74 18.05 -15.94
C SER A 140 7.37 17.35 -16.00
N PRO A 141 6.95 16.78 -17.15
CA PRO A 141 5.80 15.90 -17.20
C PRO A 141 5.89 14.71 -16.22
N ASN A 142 7.11 14.24 -15.89
CA ASN A 142 7.30 13.21 -14.86
C ASN A 142 6.81 13.68 -13.51
N THR A 143 7.09 14.92 -13.10
CA THR A 143 6.65 15.47 -11.82
C THR A 143 5.13 15.36 -11.64
N SER A 144 4.36 15.66 -12.70
CA SER A 144 2.90 15.53 -12.66
C SER A 144 2.45 14.07 -12.54
N SER A 145 3.19 13.15 -13.16
CA SER A 145 2.93 11.71 -13.15
C SER A 145 3.21 11.12 -11.77
N ILE A 146 4.37 11.47 -11.19
CA ILE A 146 4.80 11.06 -9.85
C ILE A 146 3.82 11.57 -8.80
N LYS A 147 3.42 12.85 -8.86
CA LYS A 147 2.43 13.42 -7.94
C LYS A 147 1.12 12.65 -7.95
N LYS A 148 0.60 12.27 -9.13
CA LYS A 148 -0.63 11.47 -9.22
C LYS A 148 -0.51 10.12 -8.52
N ILE A 149 0.64 9.46 -8.64
CA ILE A 149 0.91 8.18 -7.97
C ILE A 149 1.00 8.37 -6.44
N LEU A 150 1.64 9.44 -5.98
CA LEU A 150 1.75 9.73 -4.54
C LEU A 150 0.39 10.13 -3.95
N GLN A 151 -0.40 10.92 -4.66
CA GLN A 151 -1.73 11.36 -4.23
C GLN A 151 -2.80 10.26 -4.31
N SER A 152 -2.53 9.14 -4.99
CA SER A 152 -3.41 7.97 -4.94
C SER A 152 -3.18 7.08 -3.72
N LEU A 153 -2.20 7.41 -2.86
CA LEU A 153 -2.03 6.74 -1.59
C LEU A 153 -3.07 7.26 -0.59
N ASP A 154 -3.67 6.35 0.17
CA ASP A 154 -4.72 6.71 1.13
C ASP A 154 -4.14 7.47 2.33
N GLU A 155 -4.85 8.54 2.74
CA GLU A 155 -4.58 9.30 3.96
C GLU A 155 -3.16 9.89 4.06
N VAL A 156 -2.63 10.38 2.93
CA VAL A 156 -1.30 11.02 2.87
C VAL A 156 -1.40 12.54 2.70
N GLU A 157 -0.49 13.25 3.34
CA GLU A 157 -0.23 14.66 3.08
C GLU A 157 1.04 14.79 2.22
N LEU A 158 0.92 15.43 1.05
CA LEU A 158 2.04 15.59 0.12
C LEU A 158 2.63 17.00 0.20
N THR A 159 3.81 17.11 0.80
CA THR A 159 4.61 18.33 0.80
C THR A 159 5.57 18.32 -0.38
N HIS A 160 5.54 19.38 -1.20
CA HIS A 160 6.31 19.44 -2.45
C HIS A 160 7.20 20.67 -2.54
N TYR A 161 8.51 20.43 -2.53
CA TYR A 161 9.53 21.44 -2.81
C TYR A 161 10.04 21.26 -4.23
N PHE A 162 10.11 22.35 -4.99
CA PHE A 162 10.58 22.30 -6.36
C PHE A 162 11.26 23.59 -6.79
N ARG A 163 12.19 23.43 -7.71
CA ARG A 163 12.78 24.53 -8.45
C ARG A 163 11.95 24.86 -9.68
N PHE A 164 11.56 26.13 -9.80
CA PHE A 164 10.98 26.67 -11.03
C PHE A 164 12.06 27.28 -11.95
N ASP A 165 13.28 27.47 -11.44
CA ASP A 165 14.50 27.74 -12.22
C ASP A 165 15.73 27.13 -11.51
N PRO A 166 16.94 27.14 -12.13
CA PRO A 166 18.10 26.41 -11.59
C PRO A 166 18.56 26.79 -10.18
N ILE A 167 18.10 27.92 -9.62
CA ILE A 167 18.58 28.43 -8.32
C ILE A 167 17.41 28.60 -7.35
N ARG A 168 16.24 29.05 -7.80
CA ARG A 168 15.13 29.44 -6.92
C ARG A 168 14.16 28.29 -6.69
N TRP A 169 13.92 28.03 -5.41
CA TRP A 169 12.86 27.14 -4.92
C TRP A 169 11.54 27.89 -4.78
N ASN A 170 10.42 27.16 -4.91
CA ASN A 170 9.09 27.67 -4.56
C ASN A 170 8.99 28.10 -3.08
N GLN A 171 9.69 27.36 -2.21
CA GLN A 171 9.88 27.64 -0.80
C GLN A 171 11.27 27.12 -0.42
N GLU A 172 12.00 27.85 0.42
CA GLU A 172 13.34 27.42 0.82
C GLU A 172 13.30 26.04 1.50
N PRO A 173 14.16 25.10 1.08
CA PRO A 173 14.30 23.77 1.66
C PRO A 173 14.71 23.70 3.14
N THR A 174 14.76 24.81 3.86
CA THR A 174 15.40 24.95 5.17
C THR A 174 14.61 24.29 6.30
N GLU A 175 13.32 24.02 6.11
CA GLU A 175 12.43 23.39 7.10
C GLU A 175 11.84 22.05 6.61
N ILE A 176 12.40 21.48 5.53
CA ILE A 176 11.90 20.29 4.83
C ILE A 176 11.62 19.08 5.74
N MET A 177 12.24 19.03 6.92
CA MET A 177 12.35 17.83 7.75
C MET A 177 11.65 17.97 9.11
N THR A 178 10.99 19.11 9.39
CA THR A 178 10.29 19.34 10.66
C THR A 178 9.08 18.42 10.84
N ASP A 179 8.50 17.96 9.73
CA ASP A 179 7.27 17.17 9.69
C ASP A 179 7.49 15.64 9.67
N ASN A 180 8.73 15.19 9.92
CA ASN A 180 9.15 13.78 9.99
C ASN A 180 8.49 12.89 8.91
N PRO A 181 8.83 13.08 7.62
CA PRO A 181 8.15 12.40 6.53
C PRO A 181 8.35 10.88 6.62
N LYS A 182 7.32 10.13 6.24
CA LYS A 182 7.36 8.67 6.18
C LYS A 182 8.20 8.18 5.01
N ILE A 183 8.19 8.90 3.89
CA ILE A 183 9.06 8.66 2.74
C ILE A 183 9.57 9.98 2.16
N ILE A 184 10.73 9.92 1.50
CA ILE A 184 11.28 11.03 0.73
C ILE A 184 11.36 10.60 -0.72
N VAL A 185 10.78 11.38 -1.63
CA VAL A 185 10.77 11.14 -3.06
C VAL A 185 11.57 12.23 -3.75
N LEU A 186 12.56 11.84 -4.54
CA LEU A 186 13.42 12.75 -5.28
C LEU A 186 13.13 12.60 -6.78
N ASP A 187 12.63 13.66 -7.41
CA ASP A 187 12.35 13.73 -8.85
C ASP A 187 13.40 14.60 -9.53
N ASP A 188 14.25 14.00 -10.36
CA ASP A 188 15.32 14.71 -11.07
C ASP A 188 16.24 15.54 -10.13
N PHE A 189 16.46 15.04 -8.90
CA PHE A 189 17.24 15.70 -7.85
C PHE A 189 18.21 14.72 -7.17
N PRO A 190 19.50 15.06 -7.01
CA PRO A 190 20.14 16.35 -7.27
C PRO A 190 20.38 16.61 -8.76
N MET A 191 20.45 17.88 -9.17
CA MET A 191 20.78 18.26 -10.56
C MET A 191 22.27 18.58 -10.76
N GLY A 192 22.99 18.95 -9.69
CA GLY A 192 24.40 19.29 -9.79
C GLY A 192 25.02 19.74 -8.46
N ASN A 193 26.23 20.30 -8.53
CA ASN A 193 27.02 20.64 -7.33
C ASN A 193 26.33 21.61 -6.37
N ILE A 194 25.44 22.48 -6.87
CA ILE A 194 24.64 23.39 -6.04
C ILE A 194 23.74 22.64 -5.05
N ASP A 195 23.38 21.40 -5.35
CA ASP A 195 22.48 20.57 -4.55
C ASP A 195 23.19 19.73 -3.49
N LYS A 196 24.52 19.65 -3.52
CA LYS A 196 25.28 18.77 -2.63
C LYS A 196 24.96 19.00 -1.16
N SER A 197 24.89 20.26 -0.73
CA SER A 197 24.61 20.58 0.67
C SER A 197 23.23 20.12 1.11
N LEU A 198 22.21 20.37 0.29
CA LEU A 198 20.84 19.95 0.61
C LEU A 198 20.68 18.43 0.53
N PHE A 199 21.30 17.80 -0.47
CA PHE A 199 21.30 16.35 -0.60
C PHE A 199 22.00 15.66 0.58
N ASP A 200 23.11 16.21 1.07
CA ASP A 200 23.81 15.74 2.28
C ASP A 200 22.89 15.71 3.50
N GLU A 201 22.14 16.80 3.70
CA GLU A 201 21.19 16.96 4.80
C GLU A 201 20.05 15.93 4.69
N ILE A 202 19.45 15.80 3.51
CA ILE A 202 18.40 14.81 3.23
C ILE A 202 18.88 13.39 3.55
N VAL A 203 20.05 13.00 3.06
CA VAL A 203 20.60 11.66 3.28
C VAL A 203 20.94 11.42 4.75
N THR A 204 21.50 12.43 5.43
CA THR A 204 21.83 12.35 6.86
C THR A 204 20.59 12.12 7.70
N ILE A 205 19.50 12.86 7.43
CA ILE A 205 18.24 12.74 8.17
C ILE A 205 17.55 11.42 7.85
N SER A 206 17.50 11.04 6.57
CA SER A 206 16.99 9.74 6.14
C SER A 206 17.65 8.60 6.90
N ARG A 207 18.99 8.59 7.00
CA ARG A 207 19.73 7.56 7.74
C ARG A 207 19.44 7.58 9.24
N LYS A 208 19.40 8.78 9.84
CA LYS A 208 19.16 8.96 11.27
C LYS A 208 17.78 8.44 11.69
N ASN A 209 16.76 8.73 10.90
CA ASN A 209 15.36 8.40 11.20
C ASN A 209 14.88 7.13 10.49
N ARG A 210 15.75 6.46 9.71
CA ARG A 210 15.43 5.29 8.86
C ARG A 210 14.31 5.57 7.84
N ILE A 211 14.24 6.81 7.35
CA ILE A 211 13.24 7.21 6.36
C ILE A 211 13.71 6.72 4.97
N PRO A 212 12.90 5.93 4.25
CA PRO A 212 13.23 5.48 2.91
C PRO A 212 13.30 6.64 1.91
N ILE A 213 14.20 6.51 0.93
CA ILE A 213 14.33 7.44 -0.19
C ILE A 213 13.97 6.72 -1.48
N VAL A 214 13.07 7.29 -2.28
CA VAL A 214 12.78 6.86 -3.65
C VAL A 214 13.33 7.91 -4.60
N TYR A 215 14.42 7.58 -5.30
CA TYR A 215 14.98 8.41 -6.35
C TYR A 215 14.38 8.00 -7.70
N LEU A 216 13.79 8.97 -8.40
CA LEU A 216 13.32 8.84 -9.77
C LEU A 216 14.21 9.67 -10.68
N GLU A 217 14.86 8.98 -11.60
CA GLU A 217 15.64 9.63 -12.65
C GLU A 217 14.72 10.48 -13.53
N GLY A 218 15.09 11.74 -13.74
CA GLY A 218 14.36 12.65 -14.62
C GLY A 218 15.11 12.95 -15.91
N PRO A 219 14.49 13.74 -16.81
CA PRO A 219 15.03 14.05 -18.13
C PRO A 219 16.34 14.85 -18.09
N LYS A 220 16.68 15.52 -16.98
CA LYS A 220 17.91 16.33 -16.85
C LYS A 220 19.03 15.61 -16.10
N SER A 221 18.77 14.39 -15.63
CA SER A 221 19.78 13.51 -15.03
C SER A 221 20.96 13.32 -15.98
N ASN A 222 22.16 13.35 -15.43
CA ASN A 222 23.41 13.21 -16.16
C ASN A 222 24.48 12.57 -15.25
N LEU A 223 25.67 12.31 -15.80
CA LEU A 223 26.72 11.67 -15.02
C LEU A 223 27.13 12.48 -13.78
N SER A 224 27.04 13.82 -13.81
CA SER A 224 27.40 14.65 -12.66
C SER A 224 26.39 14.51 -11.51
N SER A 225 25.08 14.47 -11.80
CA SER A 225 24.08 14.15 -10.77
C SER A 225 24.27 12.72 -10.27
N GLY A 226 24.58 11.80 -11.18
CA GLY A 226 24.87 10.41 -10.85
C GLY A 226 26.03 10.24 -9.85
N GLU A 227 27.15 10.93 -10.07
CA GLU A 227 28.31 10.85 -9.17
C GLU A 227 28.04 11.48 -7.80
N ILE A 228 27.15 12.48 -7.71
CA ILE A 228 26.68 12.98 -6.41
C ILE A 228 25.92 11.87 -5.69
N ILE A 229 24.97 11.20 -6.35
CA ILE A 229 24.21 10.10 -5.74
C ILE A 229 25.17 8.99 -5.28
N ARG A 230 26.11 8.59 -6.13
CA ARG A 230 27.11 7.56 -5.81
C ARG A 230 27.99 7.92 -4.62
N SER A 231 28.35 9.20 -4.41
CA SER A 231 29.17 9.58 -3.26
C SER A 231 28.49 9.28 -1.91
N TYR A 232 27.15 9.23 -1.91
CA TYR A 232 26.36 8.83 -0.75
C TYR A 232 25.98 7.35 -0.78
N PHE A 233 25.72 6.80 -1.97
CA PHE A 233 25.25 5.44 -2.20
C PHE A 233 26.21 4.70 -3.15
N PRO A 234 27.37 4.22 -2.65
CA PRO A 234 28.46 3.73 -3.49
C PRO A 234 28.12 2.47 -4.31
N PHE A 235 27.01 1.80 -3.98
CA PHE A 235 26.48 0.63 -4.66
C PHE A 235 25.66 0.95 -5.92
N PHE A 236 25.34 2.22 -6.15
CA PHE A 236 24.76 2.70 -7.40
C PHE A 236 25.88 3.34 -8.23
N ILE A 237 26.30 2.64 -9.28
CA ILE A 237 27.45 3.01 -10.10
C ILE A 237 26.92 3.60 -11.42
N PRO A 238 26.98 4.94 -11.62
CA PRO A 238 26.57 5.56 -12.85
C PRO A 238 27.68 5.48 -13.89
N SER A 239 27.30 5.42 -15.16
CA SER A 239 28.21 5.50 -16.30
C SER A 239 27.52 6.23 -17.44
N ALA A 240 28.25 7.04 -18.19
CA ALA A 240 27.69 7.70 -19.36
C ALA A 240 27.44 6.68 -20.48
N ILE A 241 26.34 6.86 -21.19
CA ILE A 241 26.01 6.13 -22.42
C ILE A 241 25.62 7.12 -23.50
N ASP A 242 25.58 6.65 -24.75
CA ASP A 242 25.05 7.43 -25.85
C ASP A 242 23.57 7.74 -25.60
N SER A 243 23.23 9.03 -25.50
CA SER A 243 21.87 9.50 -25.20
C SER A 243 20.86 9.12 -26.27
N ASP A 244 21.32 8.86 -27.49
CA ASP A 244 20.47 8.47 -28.61
C ASP A 244 20.23 6.96 -28.66
N ALA A 245 20.98 6.17 -27.88
CA ALA A 245 20.82 4.73 -27.83
C ALA A 245 19.50 4.33 -27.15
N LEU A 246 18.72 3.51 -27.85
CA LEU A 246 17.49 2.91 -27.33
C LEU A 246 17.81 1.59 -26.64
N THR A 247 17.66 1.52 -25.32
CA THR A 247 17.86 0.28 -24.55
C THR A 247 16.54 -0.37 -24.15
N PRO A 248 16.20 -1.58 -24.63
CA PRO A 248 15.05 -2.33 -24.15
C PRO A 248 15.29 -2.94 -22.76
N LEU A 249 14.23 -3.43 -22.13
CA LEU A 249 14.33 -4.28 -20.93
C LEU A 249 14.92 -5.65 -21.28
N SER A 250 15.53 -6.33 -20.31
CA SER A 250 16.04 -7.69 -20.48
C SER A 250 14.90 -8.72 -20.50
N ASP A 251 15.06 -9.80 -21.26
CA ASP A 251 14.07 -10.88 -21.37
C ASP A 251 13.72 -11.50 -20.00
N GLU A 252 14.69 -11.61 -19.09
CA GLU A 252 14.47 -12.07 -17.72
C GLU A 252 13.51 -11.15 -16.96
N SER A 253 13.62 -9.83 -17.18
CA SER A 253 12.75 -8.84 -16.55
C SER A 253 11.36 -8.83 -17.17
N LEU A 254 11.27 -9.06 -18.49
CA LEU A 254 9.99 -9.20 -19.20
C LEU A 254 9.20 -10.42 -18.72
N ASN A 255 9.91 -11.49 -18.37
CA ASN A 255 9.35 -12.76 -17.92
C ASN A 255 9.28 -12.88 -16.38
N SER A 256 9.77 -11.89 -15.63
CA SER A 256 9.82 -11.94 -14.17
C SER A 256 8.44 -11.67 -13.58
N GLY A 257 7.83 -12.70 -12.99
CA GLY A 257 6.62 -12.58 -12.19
C GLY A 257 6.83 -11.90 -10.82
N THR A 258 8.06 -11.46 -10.51
CA THR A 258 8.47 -10.88 -9.21
C THR A 258 7.66 -9.66 -8.78
N LEU A 259 7.05 -8.94 -9.74
CA LEU A 259 6.15 -7.83 -9.47
C LEU A 259 4.74 -8.06 -10.00
N GLY A 260 4.42 -9.23 -10.58
CA GLY A 260 3.10 -9.52 -11.16
C GLY A 260 2.65 -8.51 -12.23
N ILE A 261 3.58 -7.83 -12.91
CA ILE A 261 3.30 -6.85 -13.96
C ILE A 261 3.92 -7.39 -15.26
N ASN A 262 3.11 -7.45 -16.31
CA ASN A 262 3.62 -7.76 -17.64
C ASN A 262 4.34 -6.54 -18.23
N LEU A 263 5.65 -6.64 -18.40
CA LEU A 263 6.49 -5.57 -18.96
C LEU A 263 6.79 -5.75 -20.46
N SER A 264 6.19 -6.74 -21.13
CA SER A 264 6.42 -6.99 -22.57
C SER A 264 6.11 -5.82 -23.49
N SER A 265 5.23 -4.91 -23.08
CA SER A 265 4.88 -3.69 -23.82
C SER A 265 5.80 -2.50 -23.51
N PHE A 266 6.79 -2.67 -22.64
CA PHE A 266 7.67 -1.59 -22.22
C PHE A 266 8.58 -1.13 -23.39
N PRO A 267 8.50 0.15 -23.80
CA PRO A 267 9.28 0.63 -24.93
C PRO A 267 10.77 0.74 -24.58
N PRO A 268 11.68 0.58 -25.57
CA PRO A 268 13.08 0.92 -25.37
C PRO A 268 13.27 2.37 -24.89
N GLN A 269 14.24 2.57 -24.00
CA GLN A 269 14.48 3.85 -23.33
C GLN A 269 15.67 4.58 -23.91
N GLN A 270 15.52 5.89 -24.11
CA GLN A 270 16.65 6.81 -24.31
C GLN A 270 17.12 7.30 -22.96
N ARG A 271 18.42 7.17 -22.68
CA ARG A 271 19.00 7.46 -21.37
C ARG A 271 20.40 8.04 -21.55
N SER A 272 20.76 9.02 -20.73
CA SER A 272 22.10 9.63 -20.69
C SER A 272 23.03 8.93 -19.69
N VAL A 273 22.44 8.22 -18.72
CA VAL A 273 23.14 7.51 -17.65
C VAL A 273 22.68 6.07 -17.60
N LYS A 274 23.66 5.18 -17.50
CA LYS A 274 23.49 3.77 -17.24
C LYS A 274 23.87 3.49 -15.79
N TRP A 275 22.98 2.83 -15.06
CA TRP A 275 23.15 2.52 -13.65
C TRP A 275 23.45 1.05 -13.41
N MET A 276 24.58 0.77 -12.79
CA MET A 276 25.04 -0.58 -12.44
C MET A 276 25.00 -0.79 -10.93
N SER A 277 24.77 -2.02 -10.52
CA SER A 277 24.90 -2.45 -9.12
C SER A 277 25.38 -3.89 -9.08
N ASP A 278 26.15 -4.23 -8.04
CA ASP A 278 26.58 -5.61 -7.77
C ASP A 278 25.49 -6.41 -7.00
N GLU A 279 24.30 -5.82 -6.83
CA GLU A 279 23.24 -6.30 -5.94
C GLU A 279 21.99 -6.80 -6.70
N LYS A 280 21.03 -7.33 -5.94
CA LYS A 280 19.76 -7.81 -6.49
C LYS A 280 18.91 -6.65 -7.02
N ASN A 281 18.82 -6.55 -8.34
CA ASN A 281 17.95 -5.61 -9.04
C ASN A 281 16.56 -6.23 -9.25
N TRP A 282 15.52 -5.39 -9.23
CA TRP A 282 14.15 -5.82 -9.46
C TRP A 282 13.85 -5.96 -10.96
N VAL A 283 14.35 -5.00 -11.75
CA VAL A 283 14.15 -4.94 -13.21
C VAL A 283 15.44 -4.45 -13.86
N ASN A 284 15.85 -5.12 -14.94
CA ASN A 284 17.06 -4.83 -15.68
C ASN A 284 16.79 -4.48 -17.15
N TYR A 285 17.66 -3.66 -17.71
CA TYR A 285 17.81 -3.40 -19.13
C TYR A 285 18.66 -4.49 -19.81
N SER A 286 18.55 -4.61 -21.13
CA SER A 286 19.28 -5.60 -21.92
C SER A 286 20.80 -5.39 -21.92
N ASP A 287 21.27 -4.19 -21.57
CA ASP A 287 22.69 -3.85 -21.46
C ASP A 287 23.28 -4.20 -20.08
N GLY A 288 22.51 -4.84 -19.20
CA GLY A 288 22.91 -5.23 -17.85
C GLY A 288 22.78 -4.14 -16.79
N SER A 289 22.36 -2.92 -17.15
CA SER A 289 21.96 -1.92 -16.15
C SER A 289 20.61 -2.21 -15.54
N TYR A 290 20.33 -1.64 -14.37
CA TYR A 290 19.00 -1.76 -13.77
C TYR A 290 18.08 -0.61 -14.19
N LEU A 291 16.79 -0.94 -14.28
CA LEU A 291 15.69 0.02 -14.24
C LEU A 291 15.28 0.30 -12.80
N ILE A 292 15.16 -0.76 -11.99
CA ILE A 292 14.75 -0.67 -10.59
C ILE A 292 15.72 -1.45 -9.72
N ALA A 293 16.28 -0.77 -8.73
CA ALA A 293 17.13 -1.38 -7.72
C ALA A 293 16.78 -0.83 -6.33
N GLU A 294 17.06 -1.64 -5.32
CA GLU A 294 16.84 -1.30 -3.93
C GLU A 294 18.07 -1.71 -3.12
N LYS A 295 18.49 -0.84 -2.19
CA LYS A 295 19.39 -1.23 -1.11
C LYS A 295 19.23 -0.31 0.09
N ASN A 296 19.22 -0.87 1.30
CA ASN A 296 19.24 -0.13 2.56
C ASN A 296 18.16 0.97 2.63
N ASN A 297 16.92 0.64 2.25
CA ASN A 297 15.78 1.57 2.17
C ASN A 297 15.94 2.70 1.13
N ILE A 298 16.85 2.55 0.17
CA ILE A 298 17.02 3.46 -0.96
C ILE A 298 16.57 2.74 -2.22
N PHE A 299 15.54 3.28 -2.85
CA PHE A 299 14.96 2.77 -4.08
C PHE A 299 15.39 3.69 -5.23
N MET A 300 15.86 3.10 -6.31
CA MET A 300 16.21 3.83 -7.53
C MET A 300 15.34 3.36 -8.68
N ILE A 301 14.72 4.31 -9.37
CA ILE A 301 13.99 4.11 -10.63
C ILE A 301 14.71 4.89 -11.73
N ALA A 302 15.52 4.19 -12.51
CA ALA A 302 16.33 4.71 -13.61
C ALA A 302 15.52 4.81 -14.92
N MET A 303 14.50 5.68 -14.93
CA MET A 303 13.58 5.89 -16.04
C MET A 303 13.39 7.39 -16.34
N PRO A 304 14.18 7.98 -17.25
CA PRO A 304 14.13 9.42 -17.51
C PRO A 304 12.80 9.96 -18.04
N ASP A 305 12.01 9.17 -18.79
CA ASP A 305 10.77 9.61 -19.44
C ASP A 305 9.53 8.84 -18.94
N ILE A 306 9.24 8.92 -17.64
CA ILE A 306 8.08 8.26 -17.01
C ILE A 306 6.77 8.63 -17.73
N ALA A 307 6.57 9.92 -18.00
CA ALA A 307 5.34 10.41 -18.60
C ALA A 307 5.17 9.93 -20.05
N GLY A 308 6.22 10.02 -20.88
CA GLY A 308 6.17 9.53 -22.26
C GLY A 308 5.99 8.01 -22.33
N ASN A 309 6.62 7.27 -21.43
CA ASN A 309 6.42 5.82 -21.32
C ASN A 309 5.01 5.45 -20.88
N HIS A 310 4.45 6.18 -19.93
CA HIS A 310 3.06 6.00 -19.51
C HIS A 310 2.11 6.13 -20.71
N LEU A 311 2.25 7.20 -21.51
CA LEU A 311 1.42 7.43 -22.70
C LEU A 311 1.58 6.35 -23.78
N LYS A 312 2.80 5.83 -23.96
CA LYS A 312 3.09 4.78 -24.96
C LYS A 312 2.57 3.40 -24.54
N THR A 313 2.51 3.14 -23.24
CA THR A 313 2.17 1.81 -22.68
C THR A 313 0.75 1.72 -22.14
N SER A 314 0.05 2.83 -21.97
CA SER A 314 -1.30 2.85 -21.45
C SER A 314 -2.26 2.13 -22.41
N ALA A 315 -2.85 1.04 -21.95
CA ALA A 315 -3.91 0.33 -22.64
C ALA A 315 -5.04 0.07 -21.64
N ASN A 316 -6.30 0.35 -22.03
CA ASN A 316 -7.47 0.16 -21.17
C ASN A 316 -7.35 0.79 -19.77
N LEU A 317 -6.78 2.00 -19.68
CA LEU A 317 -6.56 2.78 -18.43
C LEU A 317 -5.53 2.19 -17.45
N GLU A 318 -4.92 1.04 -17.75
CA GLU A 318 -3.81 0.50 -16.98
C GLU A 318 -2.48 0.83 -17.64
N SER A 319 -1.53 1.32 -16.82
CA SER A 319 -0.18 1.60 -17.27
C SER A 319 0.80 0.73 -16.47
N PRO A 320 1.49 -0.23 -17.12
CA PRO A 320 2.52 -1.03 -16.47
C PRO A 320 3.59 -0.17 -15.78
N ILE A 321 3.88 1.01 -16.35
CA ILE A 321 4.82 2.01 -15.81
C ILE A 321 4.33 2.60 -14.50
N TYR A 322 3.09 3.07 -14.45
CA TYR A 322 2.55 3.61 -13.20
C TYR A 322 2.40 2.51 -12.15
N ASN A 323 1.95 1.33 -12.56
CA ASN A 323 1.78 0.20 -11.66
C ASN A 323 3.12 -0.21 -11.02
N ILE A 324 4.21 -0.24 -11.80
CA ILE A 324 5.52 -0.64 -11.25
C ILE A 324 6.09 0.44 -10.32
N ILE A 325 5.96 1.71 -10.69
CA ILE A 325 6.40 2.83 -9.83
C ILE A 325 5.57 2.87 -8.55
N ALA A 326 4.24 2.70 -8.65
CA ALA A 326 3.35 2.62 -7.50
C ALA A 326 3.73 1.47 -6.57
N LYS A 327 4.06 0.29 -7.10
CA LYS A 327 4.54 -0.84 -6.27
C LYS A 327 5.84 -0.54 -5.54
N VAL A 328 6.82 0.11 -6.20
CA VAL A 328 8.05 0.54 -5.54
C VAL A 328 7.75 1.54 -4.42
N ILE A 329 6.90 2.54 -4.70
CA ILE A 329 6.51 3.55 -3.70
C ILE A 329 5.76 2.92 -2.53
N LEU A 330 4.80 2.02 -2.79
CA LEU A 330 4.07 1.29 -1.75
C LEU A 330 5.02 0.46 -0.88
N HIS A 331 5.98 -0.23 -1.50
CA HIS A 331 6.97 -1.01 -0.77
C HIS A 331 7.89 -0.12 0.08
N ALA A 332 8.32 1.03 -0.46
CA ALA A 332 9.06 2.01 0.31
C ALA A 332 8.22 2.58 1.48
N PHE A 333 6.94 2.87 1.23
CA PHE A 333 6.05 3.57 2.16
C PHE A 333 5.55 2.69 3.32
N TYR A 334 5.22 1.43 3.06
CA TYR A 334 4.76 0.51 4.10
C TYR A 334 5.86 -0.45 4.60
N GLY A 335 7.01 -0.51 3.91
CA GLY A 335 8.06 -1.49 4.19
C GLY A 335 7.58 -2.92 4.01
N ASN A 336 8.26 -3.87 4.68
CA ASN A 336 7.81 -5.26 4.80
C ASN A 336 6.64 -5.43 5.80
N GLU A 337 6.23 -4.37 6.49
CA GLU A 337 5.11 -4.39 7.45
C GLU A 337 3.77 -4.05 6.78
N GLY A 338 3.78 -3.75 5.48
CA GLY A 338 2.58 -3.53 4.67
C GLY A 338 1.80 -4.83 4.48
N PHE A 339 0.82 -5.05 5.34
CA PHE A 339 -0.27 -6.00 5.15
C PHE A 339 -0.73 -5.97 3.68
N LEU A 340 -0.38 -7.01 2.92
CA LEU A 340 -0.85 -7.21 1.56
C LEU A 340 -2.32 -7.61 1.63
N TYR A 341 -3.22 -6.63 1.51
CA TYR A 341 -4.61 -6.91 1.16
C TYR A 341 -4.66 -7.31 -0.31
N LEU A 342 -4.77 -8.61 -0.58
CA LEU A 342 -5.18 -9.09 -1.89
C LEU A 342 -6.70 -8.95 -1.97
N HIS A 343 -7.18 -8.01 -2.78
CA HIS A 343 -8.58 -8.00 -3.20
C HIS A 343 -8.76 -9.05 -4.29
N VAL A 344 -9.41 -10.16 -3.93
CA VAL A 344 -9.95 -11.13 -4.89
C VAL A 344 -11.46 -11.15 -4.67
N ASP A 345 -12.22 -10.87 -5.72
CA ASP A 345 -13.69 -11.02 -5.81
C ASP A 345 -14.50 -10.42 -4.64
N GLY A 346 -14.20 -9.18 -4.23
CA GLY A 346 -14.99 -8.46 -3.21
C GLY A 346 -14.85 -9.05 -1.80
N THR A 347 -13.84 -9.89 -1.57
CA THR A 347 -13.49 -10.41 -0.25
C THR A 347 -12.08 -9.95 0.13
N SER A 348 -11.99 -9.15 1.20
CA SER A 348 -10.71 -8.76 1.80
C SER A 348 -10.20 -9.91 2.67
N PHE A 349 -9.11 -10.55 2.26
CA PHE A 349 -8.42 -11.52 3.11
C PHE A 349 -7.34 -10.80 3.92
N ASN A 350 -7.51 -10.77 5.24
CA ASN A 350 -6.42 -10.51 6.17
C ASN A 350 -5.50 -11.75 6.17
N LYS A 351 -4.31 -11.65 5.59
CA LYS A 351 -3.22 -12.57 5.92
C LYS A 351 -2.26 -11.86 6.86
N GLY A 352 -2.65 -11.89 8.12
CA GLY A 352 -1.85 -11.53 9.27
C GLY A 352 -2.18 -12.48 10.41
N GLU A 353 -1.81 -13.74 10.23
CA GLU A 353 -1.37 -14.61 11.34
C GLU A 353 0.15 -14.73 11.27
#